data_AF-A0A965MQV4-F1
#
_entry.id   AF-A0A965MQV4-F1
#
_cell.length_a   1.000
_cell.length_b   1.000
_cell.length_c   1.000
_cell.angle_alpha   90.00
_cell.angle_beta   90.00
_cell.angle_gamma   90.00
#
_symmetry.space_group_name_H-M   'P 1'
#
loop_
_entity.id
_entity.type
_entity.pdbx_description
1 polymer ?
#
loop_
_entity_poly.entity_id
_entity_poly.type
_entity_poly.pdbx_seq_one_letter_code
_entity_poly.pdbx_strand_id
1 'polypeptide(L)'
;MKKLTGFEGKDGAHWGLHDWYPEGEKELEEVLAEHVPFDTGWYTSKKEIASARISSVNAELIRVEVSVFDDFDTEGSAAITSKSWSLDGIRRAIDKAWGMAETNRRENATYFGYSIHQYTSERLAWVETYLVNLSDGTVPGGDYYYWFGWQHDEDNKGQNCTYPGIPEDVAESFKAFAEECNVGSLRIGEWEIQSWEKEEPAHEDPSDYAGMGWIGKDGRP
;
A
#
# COMPACT_ATOMS: atom_id res chain seq x y z
N MET A 1 -9.73 -16.04 -26.68
CA MET A 1 -9.42 -14.98 -25.71
C MET A 1 -8.36 -14.10 -26.33
N LYS A 2 -8.68 -12.83 -26.59
CA LYS A 2 -7.77 -11.83 -27.16
C LYS A 2 -6.75 -11.43 -26.09
N LYS A 3 -5.47 -11.47 -26.43
CA LYS A 3 -4.42 -10.87 -25.60
C LYS A 3 -4.23 -9.42 -26.03
N LEU A 4 -4.05 -8.53 -25.06
CA LEU A 4 -3.80 -7.12 -25.33
C LEU A 4 -2.29 -6.87 -25.34
N THR A 5 -1.76 -6.48 -26.50
CA THR A 5 -0.34 -6.24 -26.72
C THR A 5 0.14 -4.97 -26.03
N GLY A 6 -0.74 -3.99 -25.79
CA GLY A 6 -0.42 -2.76 -25.05
C GLY A 6 -0.05 -2.97 -23.57
N PHE A 7 -0.16 -4.20 -23.06
CA PHE A 7 0.22 -4.58 -21.69
C PHE A 7 1.41 -5.55 -21.66
N GLU A 8 1.99 -5.89 -22.81
CA GLU A 8 3.19 -6.73 -22.89
C GLU A 8 4.42 -5.95 -22.42
N GLY A 9 5.32 -6.62 -21.67
CA GLY A 9 6.54 -5.99 -21.15
C GLY A 9 6.49 -5.54 -19.69
N LYS A 10 5.42 -5.92 -18.97
CA LYS A 10 5.15 -5.62 -17.54
C LYS A 10 4.80 -4.16 -17.26
N ASP A 11 5.49 -3.15 -17.78
CA ASP A 11 5.17 -1.73 -17.53
C ASP A 11 3.87 -1.25 -18.22
N GLY A 12 2.71 -1.69 -17.73
CA GLY A 12 1.40 -1.35 -18.34
C GLY A 12 0.78 -0.05 -17.83
N ALA A 13 1.33 0.56 -16.77
CA ALA A 13 0.79 1.77 -16.16
C ALA A 13 1.88 2.73 -15.65
N HIS A 14 1.57 4.03 -15.55
CA HIS A 14 2.52 5.06 -15.12
C HIS A 14 2.51 5.28 -13.60
N TRP A 15 1.49 5.99 -13.09
CA TRP A 15 1.45 6.43 -11.68
C TRP A 15 0.55 5.54 -10.81
N GLY A 16 -0.48 4.93 -11.38
CA GLY A 16 -1.36 3.99 -10.70
C GLY A 16 -1.81 2.88 -11.65
N LEU A 17 -2.40 1.83 -11.10
CA LEU A 17 -2.80 0.63 -11.85
C LEU A 17 -3.84 0.88 -12.96
N HIS A 18 -4.53 2.02 -12.95
CA HIS A 18 -5.47 2.38 -14.00
C HIS A 18 -5.02 3.60 -14.84
N ASP A 19 -3.78 4.05 -14.66
CA ASP A 19 -3.13 5.13 -15.43
C ASP A 19 -2.31 4.52 -16.57
N TRP A 20 -3.02 3.87 -17.49
CA TRP A 20 -2.43 3.07 -18.57
C TRP A 20 -1.74 3.94 -19.62
N TYR A 21 -0.78 3.34 -20.32
CA TYR A 21 -0.24 3.97 -21.53
C TYR A 21 -1.33 4.05 -22.62
N PRO A 22 -1.29 5.08 -23.51
CA PRO A 22 -2.34 5.30 -24.50
C PRO A 22 -2.66 4.09 -25.38
N GLU A 23 -1.66 3.29 -25.73
CA GLU A 23 -1.80 2.05 -26.50
C GLU A 23 -2.61 0.98 -25.76
N GLY A 24 -2.32 0.77 -24.47
CA GLY A 24 -3.02 -0.19 -23.63
C GLY A 24 -4.46 0.25 -23.33
N GLU A 25 -4.66 1.53 -23.03
CA GLU A 25 -6.01 2.09 -22.80
C GLU A 25 -6.89 1.93 -24.03
N LYS A 26 -6.36 2.23 -25.22
CA LYS A 26 -7.10 2.10 -26.48
C LYS A 26 -7.47 0.65 -26.79
N GLU A 27 -6.53 -0.29 -26.67
CA GLU A 27 -6.81 -1.71 -26.89
C GLU A 27 -7.86 -2.24 -25.91
N LEU A 28 -7.81 -1.79 -24.65
CA LEU A 28 -8.79 -2.12 -23.62
C LEU A 28 -10.16 -1.53 -23.97
N GLU A 29 -10.23 -0.27 -24.39
CA GLU A 29 -11.47 0.37 -24.82
C GLU A 29 -12.14 -0.39 -25.98
N GLU A 30 -11.37 -0.80 -26.98
CA GLU A 30 -11.85 -1.57 -28.13
C GLU A 30 -12.48 -2.90 -27.71
N VAL A 31 -11.80 -3.68 -26.86
CA VAL A 31 -12.36 -4.98 -26.42
C VAL A 31 -13.55 -4.84 -25.50
N LEU A 32 -13.61 -3.75 -24.72
CA LEU A 32 -14.75 -3.43 -23.88
C LEU A 32 -15.97 -3.07 -24.75
N ALA A 33 -15.79 -2.24 -25.78
CA ALA A 33 -16.84 -1.87 -26.71
C ALA A 33 -17.37 -3.09 -27.48
N GLU A 34 -16.49 -3.97 -27.95
CA GLU A 34 -16.85 -5.18 -28.69
C GLU A 34 -17.40 -6.31 -27.82
N HIS A 35 -17.27 -6.22 -26.49
CA HIS A 35 -17.64 -7.28 -25.53
C HIS A 35 -16.99 -8.64 -25.84
N VAL A 36 -15.75 -8.62 -26.35
CA VAL A 36 -15.03 -9.84 -26.73
C VAL A 36 -14.25 -10.42 -25.55
N PRO A 37 -14.09 -11.75 -25.44
CA PRO A 37 -13.25 -12.31 -24.40
C PRO A 37 -11.79 -11.84 -24.48
N PHE A 38 -11.26 -11.24 -23.41
CA PHE A 38 -9.90 -10.68 -23.36
C PHE A 38 -9.17 -10.97 -22.05
N ASP A 39 -7.85 -10.78 -22.07
CA ASP A 39 -6.95 -10.83 -20.91
C ASP A 39 -5.74 -9.91 -21.16
N THR A 40 -5.49 -8.99 -20.24
CA THR A 40 -4.30 -8.12 -20.27
C THR A 40 -3.02 -8.85 -19.89
N GLY A 41 -3.12 -10.03 -19.26
CA GLY A 41 -2.03 -10.56 -18.45
C GLY A 41 -1.78 -9.67 -17.22
N TRP A 42 -0.79 -10.06 -16.42
CA TRP A 42 -0.31 -9.22 -15.32
C TRP A 42 0.57 -8.10 -15.85
N TYR A 43 0.22 -6.86 -15.50
CA TYR A 43 1.01 -5.66 -15.74
C TYR A 43 1.27 -4.93 -14.42
N THR A 44 2.35 -4.18 -14.34
CA THR A 44 2.86 -3.42 -13.21
C THR A 44 2.64 -1.93 -13.40
N SER A 45 2.50 -1.21 -12.28
CA SER A 45 2.70 0.23 -12.26
C SER A 45 4.19 0.53 -12.25
N LYS A 46 4.63 1.54 -13.01
CA LYS A 46 6.04 1.97 -13.01
C LYS A 46 6.45 2.68 -11.71
N LYS A 47 5.49 3.30 -11.02
CA LYS A 47 5.75 4.15 -9.84
C LYS A 47 5.32 3.54 -8.52
N GLU A 48 4.61 2.43 -8.56
CA GLU A 48 4.05 1.77 -7.39
C GLU A 48 4.47 0.30 -7.40
N ILE A 49 4.72 -0.28 -6.23
CA ILE A 49 5.03 -1.72 -6.09
C ILE A 49 3.71 -2.51 -6.15
N ALA A 50 3.04 -2.41 -7.29
CA ALA A 50 1.71 -2.95 -7.51
C ALA A 50 1.55 -3.49 -8.93
N SER A 51 0.75 -4.54 -9.07
CA SER A 51 0.40 -5.16 -10.33
C SER A 51 -1.11 -5.40 -10.44
N ALA A 52 -1.62 -5.41 -11.66
CA ALA A 52 -3.01 -5.74 -11.95
C ALA A 52 -3.14 -6.68 -13.15
N ARG A 53 -4.28 -7.36 -13.20
CA ARG A 53 -4.74 -8.13 -14.36
C ARG A 53 -6.23 -7.89 -14.57
N ILE A 54 -6.60 -7.61 -15.80
CA ILE A 54 -7.99 -7.43 -16.22
C ILE A 54 -8.30 -8.53 -17.23
N SER A 55 -9.29 -9.35 -16.91
CA SER A 55 -9.72 -10.43 -17.79
C SER A 55 -11.23 -10.53 -17.84
N SER A 56 -11.78 -10.88 -18.99
CA SER A 56 -13.21 -11.20 -19.09
C SER A 56 -13.46 -12.65 -18.64
N VAL A 57 -14.51 -12.87 -17.86
CA VAL A 57 -15.03 -14.20 -17.52
C VAL A 57 -16.31 -14.41 -18.32
N ASN A 58 -16.29 -15.43 -19.20
CA ASN A 58 -17.43 -15.84 -20.05
C ASN A 58 -18.03 -14.73 -20.94
N ALA A 59 -17.30 -13.66 -21.25
CA ALA A 59 -17.82 -12.48 -21.96
C ALA A 59 -19.01 -11.77 -21.28
N GLU A 60 -19.26 -12.04 -20.00
CA GLU A 60 -20.35 -11.42 -19.24
C GLU A 60 -19.83 -10.55 -18.10
N LEU A 61 -18.77 -11.01 -17.43
CA LEU A 61 -18.15 -10.32 -16.30
C LEU A 61 -16.72 -9.95 -16.65
N ILE A 62 -16.23 -8.90 -16.00
CA ILE A 62 -14.83 -8.54 -16.03
C ILE A 62 -14.26 -8.78 -14.64
N ARG A 63 -13.24 -9.62 -14.55
CA ARG A 63 -12.48 -9.87 -13.34
C ARG A 63 -11.28 -8.94 -13.35
N VAL A 64 -11.13 -8.20 -12.26
CA VAL A 64 -9.97 -7.37 -11.97
C VAL A 64 -9.26 -7.96 -10.77
N GLU A 65 -7.99 -8.27 -10.95
CA GLU A 65 -7.11 -8.82 -9.93
C GLU A 65 -6.01 -7.78 -9.67
N VAL A 66 -5.70 -7.54 -8.40
CA VAL A 66 -4.66 -6.63 -7.97
C VAL A 66 -3.77 -7.35 -6.95
N SER A 67 -2.47 -7.11 -7.07
CA SER A 67 -1.45 -7.56 -6.13
C SER A 67 -0.57 -6.38 -5.79
N VAL A 68 -0.30 -6.20 -4.49
CA VAL A 68 0.56 -5.14 -3.95
C VAL A 68 1.64 -5.77 -3.09
N PHE A 69 2.80 -5.12 -3.04
CA PHE A 69 3.88 -5.47 -2.12
C PHE A 69 4.44 -4.21 -1.49
N ASP A 70 5.13 -4.35 -0.36
CA ASP A 70 5.94 -3.28 0.22
C ASP A 70 7.43 -3.62 0.18
N ASP A 71 8.25 -2.72 0.74
CA ASP A 71 9.71 -2.87 0.81
C ASP A 71 10.17 -4.06 1.67
N PHE A 72 9.26 -4.73 2.40
CA PHE A 72 9.51 -5.90 3.23
C PHE A 72 9.03 -7.20 2.60
N ASP A 73 8.70 -7.15 1.29
CA ASP A 73 8.11 -8.26 0.54
C ASP A 73 6.76 -8.74 1.09
N THR A 74 6.06 -7.91 1.87
CA THR A 74 4.74 -8.27 2.40
C THR A 74 3.75 -8.28 1.25
N GLU A 75 3.15 -9.43 0.99
CA GLU A 75 2.22 -9.57 -0.13
C GLU A 75 0.78 -9.25 0.29
N GLY A 76 0.07 -8.53 -0.58
CA GLY A 76 -1.37 -8.36 -0.52
C GLY A 76 -1.99 -8.68 -1.88
N SER A 77 -3.13 -9.36 -1.88
CA SER A 77 -3.84 -9.62 -3.13
C SER A 77 -5.35 -9.57 -2.95
N ALA A 78 -6.04 -9.12 -4.01
CA ALA A 78 -7.49 -9.15 -4.06
C ALA A 78 -7.99 -9.29 -5.50
N ALA A 79 -9.20 -9.79 -5.63
CA ALA A 79 -9.89 -9.88 -6.90
C ALA A 79 -11.34 -9.46 -6.75
N ILE A 80 -11.85 -8.73 -7.73
CA ILE A 80 -13.27 -8.39 -7.82
C ILE A 80 -13.81 -8.66 -9.22
N THR A 81 -15.12 -8.81 -9.32
CA THR A 81 -15.82 -8.92 -10.60
C THR A 81 -16.74 -7.72 -10.82
N SER A 82 -16.72 -7.16 -12.02
CA SER A 82 -17.57 -6.06 -12.47
C SER A 82 -18.43 -6.48 -13.65
N LYS A 83 -19.65 -5.94 -13.71
CA LYS A 83 -20.54 -6.04 -14.88
C LYS A 83 -20.38 -4.85 -15.83
N SER A 84 -19.54 -3.87 -15.47
CA SER A 84 -19.38 -2.63 -16.23
C SER A 84 -18.35 -2.82 -17.33
N TRP A 85 -18.80 -2.88 -18.58
CA TRP A 85 -17.97 -2.96 -19.78
C TRP A 85 -17.54 -1.56 -20.27
N SER A 86 -16.91 -0.78 -19.39
CA SER A 86 -16.42 0.57 -19.69
C SER A 86 -15.14 0.87 -18.92
N LEU A 87 -14.27 1.73 -19.46
CA LEU A 87 -13.00 2.10 -18.82
C LEU A 87 -13.22 2.63 -17.40
N ASP A 88 -14.20 3.51 -17.19
CA ASP A 88 -14.53 4.02 -15.85
C ASP A 88 -15.01 2.92 -14.89
N GLY A 89 -15.70 1.91 -15.42
CA GLY A 89 -16.08 0.71 -14.66
C GLY A 89 -14.87 -0.11 -14.22
N ILE A 90 -13.85 -0.20 -15.08
CA ILE A 90 -12.59 -0.88 -14.79
C ILE A 90 -11.73 -0.08 -13.81
N ARG A 91 -11.62 1.24 -13.99
CA ARG A 91 -10.91 2.15 -13.06
C ARG A 91 -11.43 1.99 -11.63
N ARG A 92 -12.75 2.11 -11.43
CA ARG A 92 -13.38 1.88 -10.12
C ARG A 92 -13.16 0.47 -9.58
N ALA A 93 -13.12 -0.52 -10.46
CA ALA A 93 -12.88 -1.89 -10.06
C ALA A 93 -11.43 -2.12 -9.61
N ILE A 94 -10.47 -1.47 -10.27
CA ILE A 94 -9.07 -1.45 -9.86
C ILE A 94 -8.93 -0.77 -8.51
N ASP A 95 -9.49 0.43 -8.33
CA ASP A 95 -9.39 1.17 -7.06
C ASP A 95 -9.89 0.34 -5.88
N LYS A 96 -11.04 -0.33 -6.07
CA LYS A 96 -11.62 -1.19 -5.04
C LYS A 96 -10.76 -2.43 -4.77
N ALA A 97 -10.31 -3.13 -5.82
CA ALA A 97 -9.44 -4.29 -5.65
C ALA A 97 -8.11 -3.90 -5.01
N TRP A 98 -7.55 -2.74 -5.36
CA TRP A 98 -6.33 -2.22 -4.76
C TRP A 98 -6.53 -1.92 -3.28
N GLY A 99 -7.58 -1.19 -2.89
CA GLY A 99 -7.87 -0.95 -1.47
C GLY A 99 -7.97 -2.25 -0.66
N MET A 100 -8.63 -3.27 -1.21
CA MET A 100 -8.69 -4.60 -0.58
C MET A 100 -7.33 -5.31 -0.51
N ALA A 101 -6.51 -5.18 -1.56
CA ALA A 101 -5.16 -5.76 -1.57
C ALA A 101 -4.24 -5.08 -0.56
N GLU A 102 -4.34 -3.75 -0.37
CA GLU A 102 -3.63 -3.02 0.69
C GLU A 102 -4.06 -3.47 2.08
N THR A 103 -5.37 -3.63 2.32
CA THR A 103 -5.86 -4.20 3.58
C THR A 103 -5.26 -5.58 3.81
N ASN A 104 -5.30 -6.46 2.80
CA ASN A 104 -4.72 -7.79 2.91
C ASN A 104 -3.20 -7.76 3.16
N ARG A 105 -2.46 -6.86 2.52
CA ARG A 105 -1.03 -6.65 2.79
C ARG A 105 -0.79 -6.28 4.25
N ARG A 106 -1.55 -5.32 4.79
CA ARG A 106 -1.42 -4.90 6.20
C ARG A 106 -1.77 -6.02 7.17
N GLU A 107 -2.80 -6.81 6.88
CA GLU A 107 -3.17 -7.98 7.69
C GLU A 107 -2.09 -9.08 7.66
N ASN A 108 -1.34 -9.17 6.56
CA ASN A 108 -0.21 -10.10 6.42
C ASN A 108 1.10 -9.55 6.98
N ALA A 109 1.15 -8.28 7.41
CA ALA A 109 2.38 -7.65 7.88
C ALA A 109 2.95 -8.36 9.11
N THR A 110 4.20 -8.80 9.00
CA THR A 110 4.95 -9.47 10.06
C THR A 110 5.74 -8.50 10.93
N TYR A 111 5.56 -7.20 10.72
CA TYR A 111 6.32 -6.14 11.36
C TYR A 111 5.45 -4.91 11.63
N PHE A 112 5.93 -4.03 12.50
CA PHE A 112 5.40 -2.68 12.67
C PHE A 112 6.55 -1.69 12.63
N GLY A 113 6.51 -0.75 11.68
CA GLY A 113 7.64 0.14 11.41
C GLY A 113 7.41 1.59 11.81
N TYR A 114 8.50 2.26 12.15
CA TYR A 114 8.51 3.65 12.59
C TYR A 114 9.66 4.42 11.95
N SER A 115 9.39 5.66 11.55
CA SER A 115 10.39 6.65 11.16
C SER A 115 10.70 7.56 12.33
N ILE A 116 11.98 7.76 12.60
CA ILE A 116 12.47 8.66 13.63
C ILE A 116 13.02 9.90 12.96
N HIS A 117 12.49 11.04 13.37
CA HIS A 117 12.79 12.32 12.79
C HIS A 117 13.44 13.26 13.81
N GLN A 118 14.27 14.15 13.30
CA GLN A 118 14.78 15.30 14.04
C GLN A 118 14.28 16.60 13.41
N TYR A 119 13.67 17.44 14.23
CA TYR A 119 13.35 18.82 13.92
C TYR A 119 14.62 19.65 14.00
N THR A 120 15.11 20.06 12.84
CA THR A 120 16.16 21.09 12.75
C THR A 120 15.52 22.45 12.51
N SER A 121 16.29 23.53 12.64
CA SER A 121 15.83 24.88 12.31
C SER A 121 15.36 25.03 10.86
N GLU A 122 15.74 24.13 9.97
CA GLU A 122 15.49 24.23 8.53
C GLU A 122 14.43 23.24 8.02
N ARG A 123 14.32 22.06 8.64
CA ARG A 123 13.38 21.00 8.22
C ARG A 123 13.23 19.87 9.24
N LEU A 124 12.18 19.09 9.07
CA LEU A 124 12.08 17.73 9.60
C LEU A 124 12.95 16.81 8.74
N ALA A 125 13.93 16.14 9.36
CA ALA A 125 14.79 15.18 8.68
C ALA A 125 14.56 13.77 9.25
N TRP A 126 14.36 12.78 8.39
CA TRP A 126 14.41 11.38 8.79
C TRP A 126 15.85 11.01 9.13
N VAL A 127 16.06 10.52 10.36
CA VAL A 127 17.36 10.16 10.91
C VAL A 127 17.51 8.65 11.08
N GLU A 128 16.47 7.94 11.52
CA GLU A 128 16.58 6.52 11.89
C GLU A 128 15.26 5.75 11.69
N THR A 129 15.31 4.43 11.67
CA THR A 129 14.15 3.51 11.62
C THR A 129 14.12 2.59 12.84
N TYR A 130 12.91 2.31 13.33
CA TYR A 130 12.68 1.26 14.32
C TYR A 130 11.66 0.24 13.81
N LEU A 131 11.94 -1.05 13.97
CA LEU A 131 11.08 -2.14 13.53
C LEU A 131 10.68 -3.04 14.71
N VAL A 132 9.39 -3.27 14.88
CA VAL A 132 8.85 -4.25 15.82
C VAL A 132 8.54 -5.54 15.07
N ASN A 133 8.92 -6.68 15.63
CA ASN A 133 8.55 -7.98 15.10
C ASN A 133 7.13 -8.35 15.55
N LEU A 134 6.23 -8.59 14.60
CA LEU A 134 4.88 -9.11 14.89
C LEU A 134 4.75 -10.61 14.59
N SER A 135 5.83 -11.24 14.11
CA SER A 135 5.86 -12.64 13.69
C SER A 135 6.81 -13.50 14.55
N ASP A 136 6.91 -14.78 14.19
CA ASP A 136 7.90 -15.72 14.72
C ASP A 136 9.26 -15.68 13.97
N GLY A 137 9.37 -14.83 12.94
CA GLY A 137 10.59 -14.62 12.18
C GLY A 137 11.72 -14.03 13.04
N THR A 138 12.97 -14.20 12.59
CA THR A 138 14.16 -13.68 13.31
C THR A 138 14.80 -12.49 12.62
N VAL A 139 14.40 -12.20 11.38
CA VAL A 139 14.85 -11.08 10.57
C VAL A 139 13.64 -10.48 9.84
N PRO A 140 13.63 -9.15 9.60
CA PRO A 140 12.64 -8.54 8.73
C PRO A 140 12.80 -9.05 7.28
N GLY A 141 11.72 -9.01 6.51
CA GLY A 141 11.78 -9.20 5.06
C GLY A 141 12.40 -7.98 4.36
N GLY A 142 12.58 -8.08 3.04
CA GLY A 142 13.16 -7.00 2.24
C GLY A 142 14.68 -6.93 2.23
N ASP A 143 15.21 -6.09 1.33
CA ASP A 143 16.64 -5.99 1.04
C ASP A 143 17.38 -4.92 1.87
N TYR A 144 16.65 -4.03 2.57
CA TYR A 144 17.22 -2.84 3.22
C TYR A 144 17.24 -2.89 4.75
N TYR A 145 16.71 -3.96 5.35
CA TYR A 145 16.56 -4.09 6.79
C TYR A 145 17.16 -5.41 7.26
N TYR A 146 17.91 -5.37 8.37
CA TYR A 146 18.78 -6.48 8.75
C TYR A 146 18.37 -7.18 10.05
N TRP A 147 17.65 -6.51 10.96
CA TRP A 147 17.16 -7.08 12.22
C TRP A 147 15.93 -6.31 12.73
N PHE A 148 15.26 -6.82 13.76
CA PHE A 148 14.21 -6.08 14.46
C PHE A 148 14.78 -5.17 15.55
N GLY A 149 14.20 -3.98 15.70
CA GLY A 149 14.60 -2.88 16.57
C GLY A 149 15.21 -1.72 15.79
N TRP A 150 16.21 -1.04 16.37
CA TRP A 150 16.88 0.12 15.76
C TRP A 150 17.71 -0.30 14.55
N GLN A 151 17.53 0.33 13.39
CA GLN A 151 18.21 -0.05 12.14
C GLN A 151 19.61 0.57 11.94
N HIS A 152 20.12 1.32 12.92
CA HIS A 152 21.45 1.94 12.82
C HIS A 152 22.55 0.88 12.80
N ASP A 153 23.43 0.94 11.79
CA ASP A 153 24.65 0.14 11.74
C ASP A 153 25.86 1.02 11.41
N GLU A 154 26.48 1.59 12.43
CA GLU A 154 27.74 2.31 12.26
C GLU A 154 28.90 1.41 12.70
N ASP A 155 29.76 1.07 11.74
CA ASP A 155 30.99 0.29 11.91
C ASP A 155 30.83 -1.16 12.42
N ASN A 156 29.71 -1.85 12.13
CA ASN A 156 29.43 -3.21 12.64
C ASN A 156 29.48 -3.27 14.19
N LYS A 157 29.15 -2.18 14.89
CA LYS A 157 29.27 -2.10 16.36
C LYS A 157 28.25 -2.96 17.12
N GLY A 158 27.25 -3.49 16.42
CA GLY A 158 26.29 -4.44 16.97
C GLY A 158 24.86 -4.15 16.53
N GLN A 159 24.00 -5.15 16.70
CA GLN A 159 22.56 -5.02 16.46
C GLN A 159 21.94 -4.09 17.51
N ASN A 160 20.88 -3.37 17.12
CA ASN A 160 20.04 -2.56 18.01
C ASN A 160 20.73 -1.38 18.72
N CYS A 161 21.75 -0.79 18.09
CA CYS A 161 22.25 0.53 18.51
C CYS A 161 21.36 1.63 17.93
N THR A 162 21.18 2.72 18.67
CA THR A 162 20.50 3.93 18.17
C THR A 162 21.48 4.83 17.42
N TYR A 163 20.95 5.70 16.58
CA TYR A 163 21.74 6.80 16.00
C TYR A 163 22.39 7.63 17.14
N PRO A 164 23.73 7.90 17.11
CA PRO A 164 24.45 8.53 18.22
C PRO A 164 23.93 9.91 18.65
N GLY A 165 23.20 10.60 17.78
CA GLY A 165 22.60 11.90 18.09
C GLY A 165 21.30 11.83 18.90
N ILE A 166 20.64 10.67 18.97
CA ILE A 166 19.39 10.51 19.74
C ILE A 166 19.75 10.37 21.22
N PRO A 167 19.24 11.25 22.11
CA PRO A 167 19.43 11.10 23.56
C PRO A 167 18.89 9.76 24.06
N GLU A 168 19.57 9.15 25.04
CA GLU A 168 19.22 7.82 25.56
C GLU A 168 17.78 7.75 26.10
N ASP A 169 17.36 8.76 26.85
CA ASP A 169 16.00 8.86 27.40
C ASP A 169 14.92 9.00 26.31
N VAL A 170 15.24 9.70 25.22
CA VAL A 170 14.37 9.79 24.04
C VAL A 170 14.28 8.43 23.34
N ALA A 171 15.41 7.75 23.14
CA ALA A 171 15.46 6.44 22.51
C ALA A 171 14.68 5.40 23.32
N GLU A 172 14.82 5.37 24.65
CA GLU A 172 14.04 4.48 25.52
C GLU A 172 12.54 4.75 25.43
N SER A 173 12.14 6.03 25.40
CA SER A 173 10.73 6.43 25.28
C SER A 173 10.15 6.03 23.92
N PHE A 174 10.91 6.21 22.85
CA PHE A 174 10.51 5.81 21.49
C PHE A 174 10.41 4.30 21.35
N LYS A 175 11.35 3.56 21.95
CA LYS A 175 11.28 2.10 22.01
C LYS A 175 10.01 1.65 22.75
N ALA A 176 9.71 2.20 23.92
CA ALA A 176 8.51 1.86 24.66
C ALA A 176 7.22 2.17 23.86
N PHE A 177 7.17 3.35 23.23
CA PHE A 177 6.08 3.71 22.33
C PHE A 177 5.90 2.70 21.19
N ALA A 178 7.01 2.28 20.58
CA ALA A 178 7.02 1.35 19.47
C ALA A 178 6.62 -0.07 19.88
N GLU A 179 7.14 -0.59 20.99
CA GLU A 179 6.87 -1.95 21.50
C GLU A 179 5.40 -2.15 21.89
N GLU A 180 4.69 -1.07 22.24
CA GLU A 180 3.24 -1.07 22.44
C GLU A 180 2.43 -1.04 21.13
N CYS A 181 3.11 -0.98 19.97
CA CYS A 181 2.49 -0.87 18.64
C CYS A 181 1.58 0.37 18.51
N ASN A 182 1.97 1.48 19.14
CA ASN A 182 1.18 2.71 19.10
C ASN A 182 1.18 3.31 17.68
N VAL A 183 -0.01 3.61 17.16
CA VAL A 183 -0.20 4.36 15.91
C VAL A 183 -0.06 5.86 16.20
N GLY A 184 0.38 6.64 15.21
CA GLY A 184 0.49 8.09 15.28
C GLY A 184 1.93 8.55 15.49
N SER A 185 2.14 9.56 16.33
CA SER A 185 3.47 10.04 16.65
C SER A 185 3.65 10.42 18.11
N LEU A 186 4.88 10.27 18.60
CA LEU A 186 5.32 10.75 19.90
C LEU A 186 6.50 11.70 19.70
N ARG A 187 6.36 12.91 20.24
CA ARG A 187 7.37 13.96 20.16
C ARG A 187 7.99 14.27 21.52
N ILE A 188 9.32 14.29 21.58
CA ILE A 188 10.10 14.68 22.75
C ILE A 188 11.14 15.72 22.31
N GLY A 189 10.87 16.99 22.63
CA GLY A 189 11.72 18.11 22.22
C GLY A 189 11.83 18.24 20.69
N GLU A 190 13.07 18.08 20.20
CA GLU A 190 13.40 18.13 18.77
C GLU A 190 13.27 16.77 18.06
N TRP A 191 12.89 15.72 18.77
CA TRP A 191 12.79 14.36 18.20
C TRP A 191 11.34 13.91 18.11
N GLU A 192 11.02 13.14 17.08
CA GLU A 192 9.72 12.52 16.91
C GLU A 192 9.85 11.11 16.35
N ILE A 193 9.14 10.16 16.94
CA ILE A 193 8.86 8.85 16.34
C ILE A 193 7.48 8.89 15.71
N GLN A 194 7.36 8.40 14.48
CA GLN A 194 6.12 8.35 13.72
C GLN A 194 5.91 6.95 13.15
N SER A 195 4.75 6.35 13.39
CA SER A 195 4.38 5.07 12.78
C SER A 195 4.24 5.21 11.26
N TRP A 196 4.65 4.18 10.53
CA TRP A 196 4.40 4.10 9.08
C TRP A 196 2.93 3.86 8.77
N GLU A 197 2.25 3.15 9.66
CA GLU A 197 0.80 3.10 9.67
C GLU A 197 0.27 4.49 9.97
N LYS A 198 -0.63 4.96 9.11
CA LYS A 198 -1.37 6.19 9.36
C LYS A 198 -2.56 5.84 10.24
N GLU A 199 -2.93 6.75 11.15
CA GLU A 199 -4.27 6.71 11.71
C GLU A 199 -5.24 6.71 10.53
N GLU A 200 -5.92 5.60 10.31
CA GLU A 200 -7.08 5.63 9.44
C GLU A 200 -8.07 6.59 10.09
N PRO A 201 -8.62 7.58 9.36
CA PRO A 201 -9.75 8.31 9.90
C PRO A 201 -10.76 7.25 10.34
N ALA A 202 -11.24 7.35 11.59
CA ALA A 202 -12.20 6.41 12.15
C ALA A 202 -13.23 6.13 11.06
N HIS A 203 -13.31 4.86 10.64
CA HIS A 203 -14.18 4.47 9.55
C HIS A 203 -15.58 4.93 9.97
N GLU A 204 -16.06 6.02 9.37
CA GLU A 204 -17.38 6.55 9.73
C GLU A 204 -18.34 5.39 9.47
N ASP A 205 -18.98 4.89 10.53
CA ASP A 205 -19.91 3.81 10.37
C ASP A 205 -21.03 4.39 9.51
N PRO A 206 -21.40 3.77 8.37
CA PRO A 206 -22.59 4.20 7.63
C PRO A 206 -23.84 4.32 8.53
N SER A 207 -23.86 3.60 9.65
CA SER A 207 -24.88 3.72 10.70
C SER A 207 -24.82 5.02 11.52
N ASP A 208 -23.67 5.69 11.61
CA ASP A 208 -23.53 7.03 12.22
C ASP A 208 -24.32 8.10 11.44
N TYR A 209 -24.66 7.81 10.18
CA TYR A 209 -25.51 8.63 9.31
C TYR A 209 -26.95 8.11 9.20
N ALA A 210 -27.30 7.01 9.86
CA ALA A 210 -28.66 6.48 9.90
C ALA A 210 -29.58 7.45 10.65
N GLY A 211 -30.38 8.20 9.88
CA GLY A 211 -31.31 9.22 10.39
C GLY A 211 -30.94 10.66 10.02
N MET A 212 -29.77 10.90 9.43
CA MET A 212 -29.32 12.22 8.97
C MET A 212 -29.76 12.57 7.53
N GLY A 213 -30.48 11.67 6.85
CA GLY A 213 -31.07 11.94 5.54
C GLY A 213 -30.07 12.10 4.39
N TRP A 214 -28.85 11.59 4.54
CA TRP A 214 -27.88 11.56 3.44
C TRP A 214 -28.32 10.54 2.39
N ILE A 215 -28.64 11.03 1.21
CA ILE A 215 -28.97 10.24 0.03
C ILE A 215 -27.70 10.14 -0.82
N GLY A 216 -27.28 8.91 -1.16
CA GLY A 216 -26.14 8.68 -2.04
C GLY A 216 -26.32 9.36 -3.41
N LYS A 217 -25.24 9.54 -4.18
CA LYS A 217 -25.30 10.13 -5.55
C LYS A 217 -26.22 9.37 -6.53
N ASP A 218 -26.68 8.17 -6.16
CA ASP A 218 -27.62 7.33 -6.90
C ASP A 218 -29.09 7.46 -6.42
N GLY A 219 -29.37 8.37 -5.49
CA GLY A 219 -30.73 8.71 -5.09
C GLY A 219 -31.40 7.72 -4.15
N ARG A 220 -30.64 6.81 -3.51
CA ARG A 220 -31.18 5.87 -2.52
C ARG A 220 -30.76 6.28 -1.10
N PRO A 221 -31.64 6.03 -0.10
CA PRO A 221 -31.32 6.30 1.30
C PRO A 221 -30.12 5.48 1.78
#